data_AF-A0A7X9JMG4-F1
#
_entry.id   AF-A0A7X9JMG4-F1
#
_cell.length_a   1.000
_cell.length_b   1.000
_cell.length_c   1.000
_cell.angle_alpha   90.00
_cell.angle_beta   90.00
_cell.angle_gamma   90.00
#
_symmetry.space_group_name_H-M   'P 1'
#
loop_
_entity.id
_entity.type
_entity.pdbx_description
1 polymer ?
#
loop_
_entity_poly.entity_id
_entity_poly.type
_entity_poly.pdbx_seq_one_letter_code
_entity_poly.pdbx_strand_id
1 'polypeptide(L)' 'PILAINNLKTETEIGEQKGFVSLLVGVFGVIRNPLAHEPKKEWDMSEQDTLDILTTISLIHRKLDESYRFN' A
#
# COMPACT_ATOMS: atom_id res chain seq x y z
N PRO A 1 14.08 6.37 5.73
CA PRO A 1 12.96 6.70 4.82
C PRO A 1 12.55 8.16 5.06
N ILE A 2 11.78 8.81 4.18
CA ILE A 2 11.29 10.18 4.45
C ILE A 2 10.16 10.16 5.49
N LEU A 3 9.29 9.15 5.42
CA LEU A 3 8.24 8.87 6.38
C LEU A 3 8.55 7.59 7.14
N ALA A 4 8.43 7.61 8.46
CA ALA A 4 8.56 6.45 9.32
C ALA A 4 7.22 6.09 9.96
N ILE A 5 6.91 4.79 10.00
CA ILE A 5 5.69 4.26 10.64
C ILE A 5 5.93 3.79 12.09
N ASN A 6 7.17 3.82 12.56
CA ASN A 6 7.59 3.48 13.92
C ASN A 6 8.95 4.15 14.24
N ASN A 7 9.62 3.80 15.33
CA ASN A 7 10.85 4.49 15.78
C ASN A 7 12.13 4.05 15.06
N LEU A 8 12.11 2.96 14.28
CA LEU A 8 13.28 2.40 13.60
C LEU A 8 14.50 2.14 14.51
N LYS A 9 14.29 1.83 15.80
CA LYS A 9 15.38 1.61 16.79
C LYS A 9 15.82 0.15 16.85
N THR A 10 14.89 -0.77 16.62
CA THR A 10 15.13 -2.21 16.70
C THR A 10 15.11 -2.86 15.31
N GLU A 11 15.73 -4.03 15.18
CA GLU A 11 15.67 -4.81 13.94
C GLU A 11 14.22 -5.15 13.54
N THR A 12 13.36 -5.41 14.54
CA THR A 12 11.93 -5.64 14.34
C THR A 12 11.24 -4.42 13.73
N GLU A 13 11.45 -3.23 14.30
CA GLU A 13 10.86 -1.98 13.80
C GLU A 13 11.34 -1.66 12.38
N ILE A 14 12.63 -1.85 12.12
CA ILE A 14 13.22 -1.68 10.78
C ILE A 14 12.61 -2.70 9.80
N GLY A 15 12.42 -3.94 10.23
CA GLY A 15 11.77 -5.00 9.47
C GLY A 15 10.32 -4.64 9.12
N GLU A 16 9.54 -4.13 10.08
CA GLU A 16 8.17 -3.68 9.85
C GLU A 16 8.10 -2.56 8.82
N GLN A 17 8.97 -1.55 8.93
CA GLN A 17 9.05 -0.46 7.96
C GLN A 17 9.35 -0.98 6.55
N LYS A 18 10.30 -1.92 6.42
CA LYS A 18 10.64 -2.54 5.13
C LYS A 18 9.45 -3.34 4.58
N GLY A 19 8.80 -4.14 5.43
CA GLY A 19 7.61 -4.91 5.05
C GLY A 19 6.47 -4.02 4.58
N PHE A 20 6.24 -2.90 5.27
CA PHE A 20 5.24 -1.90 4.88
C PHE A 20 5.56 -1.26 3.52
N VAL A 21 6.82 -0.93 3.25
CA VAL A 21 7.24 -0.42 1.93
C VAL A 21 7.00 -1.47 0.84
N SER A 22 7.33 -2.74 1.08
CA SER A 22 7.07 -3.83 0.12
C SER A 22 5.58 -4.00 -0.16
N LEU A 23 4.72 -3.88 0.87
CA LEU A 23 3.26 -3.89 0.70
C LEU A 23 2.79 -2.75 -0.21
N LEU A 24 3.25 -1.52 0.02
CA LEU A 24 2.89 -0.36 -0.80
C LEU A 24 3.27 -0.56 -2.27
N VAL A 25 4.48 -1.04 -2.53
CA VAL A 25 4.95 -1.35 -3.88
C VAL A 25 4.10 -2.45 -4.52
N GLY A 26 3.76 -3.50 -3.76
CA GLY A 26 2.90 -4.58 -4.23
C GLY A 26 1.48 -4.10 -4.58
N VAL A 27 0.84 -3.34 -3.70
CA VAL A 27 -0.50 -2.77 -3.93
C VAL A 27 -0.51 -1.85 -5.13
N PHE A 28 0.49 -0.97 -5.27
CA PHE A 28 0.62 -0.11 -6.44
C PHE A 28 0.83 -0.89 -7.74
N GLY A 29 1.55 -2.03 -7.69
CA GLY A 29 1.74 -2.90 -8.85
C GLY A 29 0.48 -3.68 -9.25
N VAL A 30 -0.32 -4.11 -8.28
CA VAL A 30 -1.57 -4.86 -8.50
C VAL A 30 -2.68 -3.95 -9.02
N ILE A 31 -2.81 -2.75 -8.45
CA ILE A 31 -3.77 -1.75 -8.91
C ILE A 31 -3.17 -1.05 -10.14
N ARG A 32 -3.19 -1.75 -11.27
CA ARG A 32 -2.84 -1.12 -12.55
C ARG A 32 -3.94 -0.15 -12.92
N ASN A 33 -3.56 0.96 -13.55
CA ASN A 33 -4.49 1.84 -14.25
C ASN A 33 -4.67 1.30 -15.69
N PRO A 34 -5.73 0.52 -16.00
CA PRO A 34 -5.97 0.01 -17.36
C PRO A 34 -6.33 1.11 -18.39
N LEU A 35 -6.44 2.40 -18.00
CA LEU A 35 -7.02 3.45 -18.85
C LEU A 35 -6.05 4.19 -19.79
N ALA A 36 -4.78 3.80 -19.92
CA ALA A 36 -3.88 4.57 -20.79
C ALA A 36 -3.98 4.19 -22.28
N HIS A 37 -4.06 2.89 -22.63
CA HIS A 37 -3.91 2.47 -24.04
C HIS A 37 -4.74 1.25 -24.48
N GLU A 38 -5.54 0.62 -23.60
CA GLU A 38 -6.40 -0.50 -23.99
C GLU A 38 -7.89 -0.12 -23.88
N PRO A 39 -8.74 -0.49 -24.87
CA PRO A 39 -10.17 -0.25 -24.78
C PRO A 39 -10.72 -0.93 -23.53
N LYS A 40 -11.32 -0.13 -22.61
CA LYS A 40 -11.89 -0.52 -21.31
C LYS A 40 -12.08 -2.04 -21.18
N LYS A 41 -11.03 -2.74 -20.78
CA LYS A 41 -11.18 -4.11 -20.30
C LYS A 41 -11.75 -3.95 -18.91
N GLU A 42 -13.01 -4.31 -18.72
CA GLU A 42 -13.55 -4.46 -17.38
C GLU A 42 -12.57 -5.34 -16.61
N TRP A 43 -11.99 -4.78 -15.55
CA TRP A 43 -11.14 -5.53 -14.67
C TRP A 43 -12.04 -6.62 -14.09
N ASP A 44 -11.86 -7.86 -14.53
CA ASP A 44 -12.66 -9.02 -14.10
C ASP A 44 -12.34 -9.30 -12.63
N MET A 45 -12.98 -8.52 -11.78
CA MET A 45 -12.78 -8.45 -10.35
C MET A 45 -14.15 -8.68 -9.71
N SER A 46 -14.21 -9.62 -8.78
CA SER A 46 -15.44 -9.82 -8.02
C SER A 46 -15.71 -8.65 -7.06
N GLU A 47 -16.95 -8.52 -6.60
CA GLU A 47 -17.27 -7.58 -5.52
C GLU A 47 -16.41 -7.84 -4.27
N GLN A 48 -16.16 -9.11 -3.94
CA GLN A 48 -15.33 -9.51 -2.82
C GLN A 48 -13.88 -9.01 -2.97
N ASP A 49 -13.27 -9.21 -4.15
CA ASP A 49 -11.93 -8.71 -4.44
C ASP A 49 -11.89 -7.17 -4.33
N THR A 50 -12.95 -6.49 -4.76
CA THR A 50 -13.06 -5.02 -4.64
C THR A 50 -13.04 -4.60 -3.19
N LEU A 51 -13.83 -5.25 -2.33
CA LEU A 51 -13.90 -4.97 -0.91
C LEU A 51 -12.57 -5.23 -0.22
N ASP A 52 -11.87 -6.31 -0.55
CA ASP A 52 -10.59 -6.66 0.04
C ASP A 52 -9.48 -5.66 -0.36
N ILE A 53 -9.47 -5.23 -1.63
CA ILE A 53 -8.55 -4.20 -2.11
C ILE A 53 -8.81 -2.87 -1.41
N LEU A 54 -10.07 -2.41 -1.36
CA LEU A 54 -10.42 -1.16 -0.72
C LEU A 54 -10.13 -1.19 0.79
N THR A 55 -10.35 -2.32 1.45
CA THR A 55 -10.02 -2.52 2.87
C THR A 55 -8.51 -2.46 3.09
N THR A 56 -7.72 -3.06 2.20
CA THR A 56 -6.26 -3.02 2.25
C THR A 56 -5.73 -1.59 2.05
N ILE A 57 -6.26 -0.86 1.07
CA ILE A 57 -5.94 0.55 0.85
C ILE A 57 -6.30 1.38 2.09
N SER A 58 -7.48 1.16 2.67
CA SER A 58 -7.91 1.85 3.88
C SER A 58 -6.95 1.62 5.06
N LEU A 59 -6.46 0.39 5.25
CA LEU A 59 -5.44 0.08 6.26
C LEU A 59 -4.13 0.83 6.01
N ILE A 60 -3.67 0.85 4.76
CA ILE A 60 -2.47 1.57 4.36
C ILE A 60 -2.58 3.06 4.68
N HIS A 61 -3.69 3.69 4.32
CA HIS A 61 -3.92 5.11 4.58
C HIS A 61 -3.87 5.43 6.08
N ARG A 62 -4.53 4.63 6.93
CA ARG A 62 -4.46 4.84 8.39
C ARG A 62 -3.02 4.78 8.93
N LYS A 63 -2.22 3.82 8.46
CA LYS A 63 -0.80 3.73 8.86
C LYS A 63 0.04 4.91 8.35
N LEU A 64 -0.28 5.46 7.17
CA LEU A 64 0.39 6.64 6.64
C LEU A 64 0.00 7.92 7.39
N ASP A 65 -1.26 8.05 7.79
CA ASP A 65 -1.74 9.19 8.58
C ASP A 65 -1.07 9.27 9.95
N GLU A 66 -0.74 8.12 10.54
CA GLU A 66 0.02 8.00 11.79
C GLU A 66 1.55 8.16 11.60
N SER A 67 2.03 8.19 10.35
CA SER A 67 3.46 8.32 10.07
C SER A 67 3.97 9.73 10.34
N TYR A 68 5.28 9.83 10.61
CA TYR A 68 5.94 11.11 10.83
C TYR A 68 7.16 11.25 9.93
N ARG A 69 7.56 12.51 9.69
CA ARG A 69 8.77 12.81 8.93
C ARG A 69 9.99 12.36 9.72
N PHE A 70 10.72 11.42 9.15
CA PHE A 70 11.94 10.88 9.74
C PHE A 70 13.11 11.77 9.33
N ASN A 71 13.72 12.43 10.32
CA ASN A 71 14.86 13.31 10.14
C ASN A 71 16.18 12.54 10.23
#